data_AF-A0AAN0X6X4-F1
#
_entry.id   AF-A0AAN0X6X4-F1
#
_cell.length_a   1.000
_cell.length_b   1.000
_cell.length_c   1.000
_cell.angle_alpha   90.00
_cell.angle_beta   90.00
_cell.angle_gamma   90.00
#
_symmetry.space_group_name_H-M   'P 1'
#
loop_
_entity.id
_entity.type
_entity.pdbx_description
1 polymer ?
#
loop_
_entity_poly.entity_id
_entity_poly.type
_entity_poly.pdbx_seq_one_letter_code
_entity_poly.pdbx_strand_id
1 'polypeptide(L)' 'MTSVKEKLTFEVIKNGNYAKVKTVVDKFIKEVLDEIASEAKEGVKGAGGYVVIENAVKDQNSQPEDA' A
#
# COMPACT_ATOMS: atom_id res chain seq x y z
N MET A 1 -3.19 -4.42 -3.21
CA MET A 1 -3.10 -3.70 -4.50
C MET A 1 -3.23 -4.60 -5.73
N THR A 2 -2.87 -5.89 -5.63
CA THR A 2 -2.91 -6.85 -6.75
C THR A 2 -4.26 -6.93 -7.48
N SER A 3 -5.37 -7.08 -6.75
CA SER A 3 -6.71 -7.20 -7.34
C SER A 3 -7.14 -5.99 -8.17
N VAL A 4 -6.72 -4.78 -7.80
CA VAL A 4 -7.01 -3.55 -8.54
C VAL A 4 -6.24 -3.53 -9.85
N LYS A 5 -4.94 -3.88 -9.83
CA LYS A 5 -4.10 -3.96 -11.03
C LYS A 5 -4.63 -4.98 -12.03
N GLU A 6 -5.02 -6.15 -11.54
CA GLU A 6 -5.63 -7.21 -12.34
C GLU A 6 -6.96 -6.76 -12.95
N LYS A 7 -7.83 -6.12 -12.17
CA LYS A 7 -9.12 -5.63 -12.68
C LYS A 7 -8.95 -4.56 -13.76
N LEU A 8 -8.04 -3.60 -13.56
CA LEU A 8 -7.74 -2.57 -14.55
C LEU A 8 -7.22 -3.19 -15.85
N THR A 9 -6.28 -4.13 -15.75
CA THR A 9 -5.72 -4.84 -16.92
C THR A 9 -6.80 -5.64 -17.65
N PHE A 10 -7.65 -6.34 -16.91
CA PHE A 10 -8.75 -7.12 -17.46
C PHE A 10 -9.76 -6.25 -18.21
N GLU A 11 -10.20 -5.13 -17.63
CA GLU A 11 -11.15 -4.24 -18.30
C GLU A 11 -10.56 -3.60 -19.57
N VAL A 12 -9.26 -3.28 -19.59
CA VAL A 12 -8.60 -2.82 -20.81
C VAL A 12 -8.65 -3.87 -21.91
N ILE A 13 -8.34 -5.13 -21.58
CA ILE A 13 -8.38 -6.25 -22.53
C ILE A 13 -9.82 -6.49 -23.02
N LYS A 14 -10.78 -6.55 -22.09
CA LYS A 14 -12.20 -6.79 -22.39
C LYS A 14 -12.79 -5.72 -23.31
N ASN A 15 -12.36 -4.47 -23.19
CA ASN A 15 -12.85 -3.36 -24.01
C ASN A 15 -12.01 -3.12 -25.28
N GLY A 16 -11.35 -4.18 -25.79
CA GLY A 16 -10.67 -4.15 -27.09
C GLY A 16 -9.23 -3.63 -27.06
N ASN A 17 -8.63 -3.49 -25.87
CA ASN A 17 -7.22 -3.16 -25.70
C ASN A 17 -6.80 -1.85 -26.41
N TYR A 18 -7.66 -0.83 -26.34
CA TYR A 18 -7.43 0.44 -27.03
C TYR A 18 -6.13 1.09 -26.55
N ALA A 19 -5.20 1.32 -27.48
CA ALA A 19 -3.81 1.68 -27.17
C ALA A 19 -3.70 2.88 -26.21
N LYS A 20 -4.49 3.95 -26.42
CA LYS A 20 -4.44 5.14 -25.55
C LYS A 20 -4.87 4.83 -24.12
N VAL A 21 -5.93 4.04 -23.94
CA VAL A 21 -6.44 3.67 -22.61
C VAL A 21 -5.44 2.74 -21.92
N LYS A 22 -4.91 1.75 -22.66
CA LYS A 22 -3.85 0.88 -22.15
C LYS A 22 -2.66 1.68 -21.64
N THR A 23 -2.16 2.65 -22.42
CA THR A 23 -1.03 3.48 -22.02
C THR A 23 -1.29 4.25 -20.72
N VAL A 24 -2.48 4.85 -20.56
CA VAL A 24 -2.81 5.58 -19.33
C VAL A 24 -2.93 4.62 -18.14
N VAL A 25 -3.53 3.44 -18.34
CA VAL A 25 -3.66 2.43 -17.28
C VAL A 25 -2.29 1.88 -16.86
N ASP A 26 -1.42 1.55 -17.82
CA ASP A 26 -0.06 1.08 -17.54
C ASP A 26 0.73 2.15 -16.76
N LYS A 27 0.61 3.43 -17.16
CA LYS A 27 1.24 4.55 -16.45
C LYS A 27 0.69 4.70 -15.02
N PHE A 28 -0.62 4.65 -14.85
CA PHE A 28 -1.25 4.73 -13.52
C PHE A 28 -0.83 3.58 -12.60
N ILE A 29 -0.76 2.35 -13.12
CA ILE A 29 -0.30 1.19 -12.35
C ILE A 29 1.14 1.42 -11.87
N LYS A 30 2.03 1.84 -12.79
CA LYS A 30 3.46 1.99 -12.51
C LYS A 30 3.80 3.20 -11.64
N GLU A 31 3.18 4.33 -11.89
CA GLU A 31 3.54 5.60 -11.23
C GLU A 31 2.72 5.86 -9.98
N VAL A 32 1.61 5.16 -9.74
CA VAL A 32 0.75 5.41 -8.57
C VAL A 32 0.58 4.14 -7.75
N LEU A 33 0.09 3.06 -8.35
CA LEU A 33 -0.24 1.86 -7.59
C LEU A 33 0.98 1.07 -7.11
N ASP A 34 2.10 1.10 -7.86
CA ASP A 34 3.37 0.53 -7.42
C ASP A 34 4.02 1.37 -6.30
N GLU A 35 3.97 2.70 -6.39
CA GLU A 35 4.50 3.60 -5.38
C GLU A 35 3.76 3.45 -4.05
N ILE A 36 2.43 3.51 -4.06
CA ILE A 36 1.60 3.25 -2.86
C ILE A 36 1.90 1.88 -2.27
N ALA A 37 2.06 0.85 -3.11
CA ALA A 37 2.36 -0.50 -2.62
C ALA A 37 3.77 -0.61 -2.03
N SER A 38 4.71 0.23 -2.46
CA SER A 38 6.05 0.32 -1.88
C SER A 38 6.03 1.05 -0.56
N GLU A 39 5.43 2.24 -0.51
CA GLU A 39 5.32 3.07 0.70
C GLU A 39 4.54 2.38 1.81
N ALA A 40 3.46 1.66 1.47
CA ALA A 40 2.71 0.88 2.45
C ALA A 40 3.58 -0.19 3.13
N LYS A 41 4.57 -0.76 2.44
CA LYS A 41 5.51 -1.72 3.05
C LYS A 41 6.46 -1.03 4.02
N GLU A 42 6.90 0.19 3.72
CA GLU A 42 7.72 0.98 4.64
C GLU A 42 6.93 1.42 5.88
N GLY A 43 5.67 1.83 5.70
CA GLY A 43 4.78 2.13 6.82
C GLY A 43 4.56 0.94 7.77
N VAL A 44 4.49 -0.29 7.22
CA VAL A 44 4.42 -1.51 8.04
C VAL A 44 5.70 -1.76 8.84
N LYS A 45 6.88 -1.38 8.33
CA LYS A 45 8.13 -1.48 9.12
C LYS A 45 8.11 -0.53 10.31
N GLY A 46 7.58 0.68 10.15
CA GLY A 46 7.37 1.63 11.26
C GLY A 46 6.36 1.13 12.30
N ALA A 47 5.38 0.33 11.88
CA ALA A 47 4.43 -0.35 12.77
C ALA A 47 4.93 -1.71 13.29
N GLY A 48 6.15 -2.14 12.92
CA GLY A 48 6.72 -3.45 13.22
C GLY A 48 7.30 -3.58 14.63
N GLY A 49 7.38 -2.47 15.38
CA GLY A 49 7.52 -2.56 16.82
C GLY A 49 6.24 -3.16 17.38
N TYR A 50 6.32 -4.35 17.97
CA TYR A 50 5.28 -4.91 18.83
C TYR A 50 5.13 -4.07 20.12
N VAL A 51 5.07 -2.74 20.00
CA VAL A 51 4.45 -1.95 21.04
C VAL A 51 2.97 -2.19 20.85
N VAL A 52 2.44 -3.04 21.70
CA VAL A 52 1.00 -3.13 21.92
C VAL A 52 0.56 -1.68 22.17
N ILE A 53 -0.18 -1.11 21.21
CA ILE A 53 -0.64 0.30 21.22
C ILE A 53 -1.44 0.62 22.51
N GLU A 54 -1.80 -0.42 23.27
CA GLU A 54 -2.43 -0.35 24.59
C GLU A 54 -1.74 -1.23 25.66
N ASN A 55 -0.41 -1.18 25.84
CA ASN A 55 0.25 -1.89 26.97
C ASN A 55 0.31 -1.07 28.27
N ALA A 56 -0.61 -0.11 28.46
CA ALA A 56 -0.61 0.73 29.64
C ALA A 56 -0.92 -0.11 30.90
N VAL A 57 0.11 -0.43 31.67
CA VAL A 57 -0.04 -1.07 32.99
C VAL A 57 -0.40 0.01 34.01
N LYS A 58 -1.49 -0.20 34.75
CA LYS A 58 -1.92 0.71 35.80
C LYS A 58 -0.78 0.93 36.80
N ASP A 59 -0.53 2.20 37.14
CA ASP A 59 0.50 2.65 38.09
C ASP A 59 1.97 2.49 37.62
N GLN A 60 2.20 2.23 36.33
CA GLN A 60 3.53 2.34 35.70
C GLN A 60 3.67 3.63 34.87
N ASN A 61 4.86 4.22 34.90
CA ASN A 61 5.18 5.42 34.14
C ASN A 61 5.49 5.03 32.68
N SER A 62 4.92 5.75 31.70
CA SER A 62 5.23 5.51 30.28
C SER A 62 6.71 5.75 30.00
N GLN A 63 7.35 4.81 29.30
CA GLN A 63 8.70 5.00 28.74
C GLN A 63 8.58 5.39 27.26
N PRO A 64 9.45 6.27 26.75
CA PRO A 64 9.52 6.55 25.33
C PRO A 64 9.93 5.28 24.56
N GLU A 65 9.39 5.09 23.37
CA GLU A 65 9.87 4.06 22.46
C GLU A 65 11.30 4.40 22.01
N ASP A 66 12.17 3.39 21.89
CA ASP A 66 13.51 3.55 21.32
C ASP A 66 13.42 3.88 19.83
N ALA A 67 14.27 4.80 19.37
CA ALA A 67 14.29 5.36 18.02
C ALA A 67 14.82 4.39 16.93
#